data_AF-K1QGK9-F1
#
_entry.id   AF-K1QGK9-F1
#
_cell.length_a   1.000
_cell.length_b   1.000
_cell.length_c   1.000
_cell.angle_alpha   90.00
_cell.angle_beta   90.00
_cell.angle_gamma   90.00
#
_symmetry.space_group_name_H-M   'P 1'
#
loop_
_entity.id
_entity.type
_entity.pdbx_description
1 polymer ?
#
loop_
_entity_poly.entity_id
_entity_poly.type
_entity_poly.pdbx_seq_one_letter_code
_entity_poly.pdbx_strand_id
1 'polypeptide(L)'
;MGFLFKFITNVVEENSNRIVVLDSQCKSGEVAWRLSQTYVQLQINKPSSFRICFSSAAFPSLEKYGVYRITDGGMVFAGSPNRDGDVCLTSPGTSLDIVLKALDIFYVLTAKFTISCL
;
A
#
# COMPACT_ATOMS: atom_id res chain seq x y z
N MET A 1 -11.10 -7.27 -28.66
CA MET A 1 -10.28 -6.21 -28.03
C MET A 1 -10.55 -6.26 -26.54
N GLY A 2 -9.85 -7.14 -25.81
CA GLY A 2 -10.09 -7.37 -24.39
C GLY A 2 -8.81 -7.12 -23.62
N PHE A 3 -8.71 -5.97 -22.97
CA PHE A 3 -7.65 -5.73 -21.99
C PHE A 3 -8.01 -6.50 -20.73
N LEU A 4 -7.45 -7.71 -20.58
CA LEU A 4 -7.47 -8.43 -19.32
C LEU A 4 -6.51 -7.69 -18.37
N PHE A 5 -7.01 -6.68 -17.66
CA PHE A 5 -6.30 -6.11 -16.51
C PHE A 5 -6.20 -7.21 -15.46
N LYS A 6 -5.09 -7.94 -15.46
CA LYS A 6 -4.73 -8.86 -14.40
C LYS A 6 -4.35 -8.02 -13.18
N PHE A 7 -5.35 -7.65 -12.37
CA PHE A 7 -5.09 -7.09 -11.05
C PHE A 7 -4.34 -8.14 -10.25
N ILE A 8 -3.10 -7.82 -9.87
CA ILE A 8 -2.36 -8.67 -8.93
C ILE A 8 -2.91 -8.33 -7.56
N THR A 9 -3.84 -9.14 -7.07
CA THR A 9 -4.32 -9.08 -5.70
C THR A 9 -3.39 -9.90 -4.83
N ASN A 10 -2.56 -9.24 -4.02
CA ASN A 10 -1.78 -9.90 -2.98
C ASN A 10 -2.58 -9.85 -1.68
N VAL A 11 -3.26 -10.94 -1.34
CA VAL A 11 -3.90 -11.08 -0.03
C VAL A 11 -2.85 -11.55 0.96
N VAL A 12 -2.63 -10.78 2.03
CA VAL A 12 -1.73 -11.19 3.10
C VAL A 12 -2.49 -12.14 4.00
N GLU A 13 -2.07 -13.40 4.04
CA GLU A 13 -2.69 -14.41 4.89
C GLU A 13 -2.23 -14.27 6.35
N GLU A 14 -3.10 -14.71 7.26
CA GLU A 14 -3.01 -14.52 8.70
C GLU A 14 -1.72 -15.10 9.33
N ASN A 15 -1.11 -16.10 8.70
CA ASN A 15 0.11 -16.77 9.15
C ASN A 15 1.37 -16.38 8.38
N SER A 16 1.29 -15.43 7.45
CA SER A 16 2.45 -14.98 6.66
C SER A 16 3.19 -13.84 7.38
N ASN A 17 4.52 -13.92 7.40
CA ASN A 17 5.37 -12.86 7.96
C ASN A 17 4.95 -11.51 7.39
N ARG A 18 4.85 -10.49 8.26
CA ARG A 18 4.13 -9.21 8.13
C ARG A 18 4.61 -8.27 7.01
N ILE A 19 5.46 -8.75 6.10
CA ILE A 19 6.16 -8.00 5.07
C ILE A 19 5.71 -8.53 3.71
N VAL A 20 5.00 -7.71 2.95
CA VAL A 20 4.71 -7.98 1.55
C VAL A 20 5.81 -7.38 0.71
N VAL A 21 6.54 -8.23 0.00
CA VAL A 21 7.57 -7.77 -0.94
C VAL A 21 6.92 -7.53 -2.30
N LEU A 22 6.91 -6.29 -2.76
CA LEU A 22 6.40 -5.91 -4.08
C LEU A 22 7.57 -5.80 -5.08
N ASP A 23 7.91 -6.93 -5.71
CA ASP A 23 9.10 -7.03 -6.57
C ASP A 23 8.95 -6.38 -7.96
N SER A 24 10.11 -6.09 -8.56
CA SER A 24 10.52 -5.79 -9.95
C SER A 24 9.62 -5.01 -10.92
N GLN A 25 8.30 -5.18 -10.92
CA GLN A 25 7.38 -4.61 -11.91
C GLN A 25 6.69 -3.34 -11.43
N CYS A 26 6.71 -2.28 -12.24
CA CYS A 26 5.92 -1.07 -12.00
C CYS A 26 4.50 -1.26 -12.54
N LYS A 27 3.63 -1.78 -11.67
CA LYS A 27 2.23 -2.09 -11.99
C LYS A 27 1.31 -1.71 -10.83
N SER A 28 0.02 -1.61 -11.15
CA SER A 28 -1.03 -1.49 -10.16
C SER A 28 -1.37 -2.85 -9.55
N GLY A 29 -1.78 -2.82 -8.29
CA GLY A 29 -2.19 -4.00 -7.55
C GLY A 29 -3.03 -3.63 -6.36
N GLU A 30 -3.33 -4.65 -5.57
CA GLU A 30 -4.15 -4.52 -4.37
C GLU A 30 -3.54 -5.36 -3.26
N VAL A 31 -3.47 -4.78 -2.06
CA VAL A 31 -3.12 -5.50 -0.84
C VAL A 31 -4.34 -5.55 0.06
N ALA A 32 -4.71 -6.75 0.49
CA ALA A 32 -5.75 -6.96 1.49
C ALA A 32 -5.17 -7.58 2.76
N TRP A 33 -5.66 -7.14 3.92
CA TRP A 33 -5.27 -7.66 5.24
C TRP A 33 -6.45 -7.69 6.21
N ARG A 34 -6.39 -8.55 7.23
CA ARG A 34 -7.49 -8.78 8.19
C ARG A 34 -7.34 -7.94 9.46
N LEU A 35 -8.44 -7.72 10.18
CA LEU A 35 -8.50 -6.95 11.43
C LEU A 35 -7.63 -7.51 12.58
N SER A 36 -7.37 -8.82 12.62
CA SER A 36 -6.39 -9.40 13.55
C SER A 36 -4.99 -8.81 13.34
N GLN A 37 -4.76 -8.17 12.18
CA GLN A 37 -3.56 -7.44 11.81
C GLN A 37 -3.87 -5.93 11.80
N THR A 38 -3.37 -5.22 12.81
CA THR A 38 -3.55 -3.75 12.91
C THR A 38 -2.76 -2.98 11.84
N TYR A 39 -1.77 -3.62 11.22
CA TYR A 39 -0.98 -3.05 10.14
C TYR A 39 -0.38 -4.13 9.23
N VAL A 40 -0.01 -3.73 8.01
CA VAL A 40 0.82 -4.51 7.08
C VAL A 40 2.00 -3.67 6.63
N GLN A 41 3.19 -4.27 6.59
CA GLN A 41 4.38 -3.62 6.02
C GLN A 41 4.54 -4.03 4.56
N LEU A 42 4.77 -3.05 3.69
CA LEU A 42 5.08 -3.22 2.28
C LEU A 42 6.55 -2.85 2.07
N GLN A 43 7.33 -3.82 1.63
CA GLN A 43 8.70 -3.60 1.19
C GLN A 43 8.72 -3.57 -0.33
N ILE A 44 8.90 -2.38 -0.89
CA ILE A 44 8.82 -2.17 -2.34
C ILE A 44 10.25 -2.07 -2.88
N ASN A 45 10.60 -2.99 -3.78
CA ASN A 45 11.92 -3.03 -4.42
C ASN A 45 11.75 -2.89 -5.94
N LYS A 46 12.42 -1.89 -6.54
CA LYS A 46 12.35 -1.54 -7.97
C LYS A 46 13.74 -1.29 -8.54
N PRO A 47 13.91 -1.46 -9.87
CA PRO A 47 15.22 -1.30 -10.51
C PRO A 47 15.67 0.17 -10.62
N SER A 48 14.75 1.13 -10.62
CA SER A 48 15.03 2.57 -10.65
C SER A 48 14.16 3.30 -9.62
N SER A 49 14.31 4.63 -9.55
CA SER A 49 13.42 5.49 -8.78
C SER A 49 11.96 5.27 -9.22
N PHE A 50 11.04 5.43 -8.28
CA PHE A 50 9.65 5.13 -8.53
C PHE A 50 8.72 5.95 -7.65
N ARG A 51 7.48 6.08 -8.11
CA ARG A 51 6.37 6.67 -7.36
C ARG A 51 5.32 5.60 -7.12
N ILE A 52 4.88 5.46 -5.88
CA ILE A 52 3.73 4.62 -5.50
C ILE A 52 2.60 5.52 -5.02
N CYS A 53 1.38 5.27 -5.46
CA CYS A 53 0.18 5.96 -5.01
C CYS A 53 -0.83 4.96 -4.46
N PHE A 54 -1.39 5.24 -3.29
CA PHE A 54 -2.44 4.44 -2.67
C PHE A 54 -3.79 5.13 -2.81
N SER A 55 -4.82 4.35 -3.14
CA SER A 55 -6.19 4.83 -3.28
C SER A 55 -7.17 3.93 -2.54
N SER A 56 -8.30 4.52 -2.13
CA SER A 56 -9.39 3.82 -1.45
C SER A 56 -10.70 4.12 -2.15
N ALA A 57 -11.49 3.07 -2.39
CA ALA A 57 -12.85 3.22 -2.96
C ALA A 57 -13.92 3.49 -1.90
N ALA A 58 -13.53 3.62 -0.63
CA ALA A 58 -14.48 3.90 0.45
C ALA A 58 -14.82 5.38 0.56
N PHE A 59 -16.01 5.67 1.10
CA PHE A 59 -16.49 7.04 1.29
C PHE A 59 -15.49 7.90 2.07
N PRO A 60 -15.35 9.19 1.74
CA PRO A 60 -14.34 10.05 2.36
C PRO A 60 -14.46 10.21 3.89
N SER A 61 -15.65 10.00 4.43
CA SER A 61 -15.93 10.03 5.87
C SER A 61 -15.51 8.77 6.62
N LEU A 62 -15.06 7.72 5.92
CA LEU A 62 -14.63 6.44 6.51
C LEU A 62 -13.12 6.30 6.37
N GLU A 63 -12.36 6.83 7.34
CA GLU A 63 -10.90 6.66 7.41
C GLU A 63 -10.56 5.19 7.69
N LYS A 64 -10.29 4.40 6.65
CA LYS A 64 -10.02 2.96 6.81
C LYS A 64 -8.59 2.67 7.27
N TYR A 65 -7.63 3.33 6.63
CA TYR A 65 -6.21 3.10 6.90
C TYR A 65 -5.36 4.33 6.62
N GLY A 66 -4.25 4.44 7.33
CA GLY A 66 -3.22 5.44 7.12
C GLY A 66 -2.00 4.83 6.42
N VAL A 67 -1.37 5.61 5.54
CA VAL A 67 -0.11 5.28 4.89
C VAL A 67 1.02 5.93 5.70
N TYR A 68 2.02 5.15 6.07
CA TYR A 68 3.20 5.60 6.82
C TYR A 68 4.46 5.22 6.07
N ARG A 69 5.40 6.14 5.95
CA ARG A 69 6.75 5.84 5.45
C ARG A 69 7.63 5.40 6.61
N ILE A 70 8.36 4.30 6.45
CA ILE A 70 9.41 3.92 7.40
C ILE A 70 10.67 4.73 7.07
N THR A 71 11.25 5.33 8.11
CA THR A 71 12.52 6.05 8.08
C THR A 71 13.37 5.61 9.27
N ASP A 72 14.65 5.98 9.32
CA ASP A 72 15.53 5.67 10.45
C ASP A 72 15.02 6.25 11.78
N GLY A 73 14.21 7.31 11.72
CA GLY A 73 13.53 7.93 12.87
C GLY A 73 12.20 7.28 13.27
N GLY A 74 11.79 6.19 12.60
CA GLY A 74 10.52 5.51 12.81
C GLY A 74 9.51 5.76 11.68
N MET A 75 8.22 5.67 12.02
CA MET A 75 7.12 5.77 11.06
C MET A 75 6.61 7.21 10.93
N VAL A 76 6.67 7.77 9.72
CA VAL A 76 6.17 9.11 9.40
C VAL A 76 4.86 8.99 8.65
N PHE A 77 3.80 9.63 9.17
CA PHE A 77 2.49 9.63 8.51
C PHE A 77 2.55 10.39 7.18
N ALA A 78 2.09 9.75 6.12
CA ALA A 78 2.06 10.32 4.76
C ALA A 78 0.67 10.78 4.34
N GLY A 79 -0.39 10.21 4.92
CA GLY A 79 -1.79 10.54 4.62
C GLY A 79 -2.73 9.34 4.73
N SER A 80 -4.02 9.60 4.61
CA SER A 80 -5.09 8.59 4.56
C SER A 80 -5.80 8.66 3.21
N PRO A 81 -5.73 7.60 2.37
CA PRO A 81 -6.38 7.61 1.05
C PRO A 81 -7.89 7.85 1.06
N ASN A 82 -8.51 7.61 2.22
CA ASN A 82 -9.92 7.89 2.42
C ASN A 82 -10.20 9.37 2.68
N ARG A 83 -9.33 10.07 3.41
CA ARG A 83 -9.54 11.48 3.76
C ARG A 83 -8.89 12.45 2.78
N ASP A 84 -7.68 12.14 2.36
CA ASP A 84 -6.80 13.07 1.64
C ASP A 84 -6.83 12.87 0.12
N GLY A 85 -7.57 11.86 -0.36
CA GLY A 85 -7.48 11.37 -1.75
C GLY A 85 -6.24 10.51 -1.97
N ASP A 86 -5.82 10.32 -3.22
CA ASP A 86 -4.68 9.45 -3.54
C ASP A 86 -3.40 9.89 -2.80
N VAL A 87 -2.86 9.01 -1.95
CA VAL A 87 -1.63 9.29 -1.18
C VAL A 87 -0.44 8.72 -1.93
N CYS A 88 0.43 9.61 -2.42
CA CYS A 88 1.59 9.22 -3.21
C CYS A 88 2.91 9.44 -2.48
N LEU A 89 3.82 8.47 -2.59
CA LEU A 89 5.17 8.51 -2.08
C LEU A 89 6.16 8.26 -3.23
N THR A 90 7.23 9.05 -3.28
CA THR A 90 8.31 8.88 -4.25
C THR A 90 9.54 8.32 -3.54
N SER A 91 10.11 7.24 -4.08
CA SER A 91 11.44 6.79 -3.71
C SER A 91 12.46 7.29 -4.74
N PRO A 92 13.49 8.04 -4.30
CA PRO A 92 14.60 8.41 -5.19
C PRO A 92 15.53 7.23 -5.47
N GLY A 93 15.41 6.12 -4.73
CA GLY A 93 16.24 4.93 -4.86
C GLY A 93 15.46 3.70 -5.31
N THR A 94 16.05 2.54 -5.08
CA THR A 94 15.51 1.24 -5.49
C THR A 94 14.59 0.60 -4.46
N SER A 95 14.50 1.14 -3.24
CA SER A 95 13.67 0.58 -2.17
C SER A 95 12.79 1.64 -1.51
N LEU A 96 11.65 1.20 -0.99
CA LEU A 96 10.78 2.00 -0.13
C LEU A 96 10.00 1.07 0.81
N ASP A 97 10.13 1.32 2.10
CA ASP A 97 9.36 0.63 3.13
C ASP A 97 8.19 1.48 3.61
N ILE A 98 7.00 0.89 3.57
CA ILE A 98 5.73 1.54 3.89
C ILE A 98 4.97 0.67 4.88
N VAL A 99 4.23 1.30 5.79
CA VAL A 99 3.25 0.62 6.63
C VAL A 99 1.86 1.14 6.28
N LEU A 100 0.93 0.23 6.05
CA LEU A 100 -0.50 0.52 6.01
C LEU A 100 -1.09 0.13 7.36
N LYS A 101 -1.62 1.10 8.09
CA LYS A 101 -2.17 0.90 9.44
C LYS A 101 -3.67 1.11 9.44
N ALA A 102 -4.42 0.18 10.02
CA ALA A 102 -5.85 0.32 10.24
C ALA A 102 -6.14 1.53 11.15
N LEU A 103 -7.11 2.36 10.76
CA LEU A 103 -7.58 3.48 11.57
C LEU A 103 -8.95 3.19 12.21
N ASP A 104 -9.74 2.32 11.58
CA ASP A 104 -11.07 1.90 12.04
C ASP A 104 -11.26 0.39 11.96
N ILE A 105 -12.35 -0.10 12.57
CA ILE A 105 -12.68 -1.53 12.67
C ILE A 105 -13.38 -2.03 11.39
N PHE A 106 -12.63 -2.68 10.49
CA PHE A 106 -13.15 -3.36 9.29
C PHE A 106 -12.69 -4.81 9.18
N TYR A 107 -13.60 -5.75 8.94
CA TYR A 107 -13.30 -7.20 8.87
C TYR A 107 -12.14 -7.54 7.92
N VAL A 108 -12.11 -6.89 6.76
CA VAL A 108 -11.03 -6.96 5.77
C VAL A 108 -10.75 -5.54 5.27
N LEU A 109 -9.49 -5.14 5.33
CA LEU A 109 -8.98 -3.91 4.77
C LEU A 109 -8.34 -4.19 3.42
N THR A 110 -8.52 -3.24 2.51
CA THR A 110 -8.04 -3.33 1.13
C THR A 110 -7.45 -2.00 0.74
N ALA A 111 -6.20 -2.00 0.27
CA ALA A 111 -5.53 -0.84 -0.28
C ALA A 111 -5.15 -1.12 -1.73
N LYS A 112 -5.66 -0.28 -2.64
CA LYS A 112 -5.23 -0.28 -4.03
C LYS A 112 -3.99 0.58 -4.15
N PHE A 113 -3.05 0.15 -4.97
CA PHE A 113 -1.86 0.92 -5.24
C PHE A 113 -1.50 0.90 -6.73
N THR A 114 -0.82 1.95 -7.17
CA THR A 114 -0.22 2.06 -8.51
C THR A 114 1.24 2.45 -8.36
N ILE A 115 2.15 1.69 -8.98
CA ILE A 115 3.59 2.00 -9.02
C ILE A 115 3.99 2.43 -10.42
N SER A 116 4.58 3.61 -10.53
CA SER A 116 5.17 4.17 -11.74
C SER A 116 6.68 4.25 -11.58
N CYS A 117 7.44 3.57 -12.44
CA CYS A 117 8.89 3.71 -12.52
C CYS A 117 9.21 5.07 -13.19
N LEU A 118 10.23 5.75 -12.69
CA LEU A 118 10.77 7.00 -13.21
C LEU A 118 12.05 6.75 -14.00
#